data_AF-A0A2E5VZF6-F1
#
_entry.id   AF-A0A2E5VZF6-F1
#
_cell.length_a   1.000
_cell.length_b   1.000
_cell.length_c   1.000
_cell.angle_alpha   90.00
_cell.angle_beta   90.00
_cell.angle_gamma   90.00
#
_symmetry.space_group_name_H-M   'P 1'
#
loop_
_entity.id
_entity.type
_entity.pdbx_description
1 polymer ?
#
loop_
_entity_poly.entity_id
_entity_poly.type
_entity_poly.pdbx_seq_one_letter_code
_entity_poly.pdbx_strand_id
1 'polypeptide(L)'
;MADDLSREEVSERLEAIFGSSLEGGELEKAISSIPKRLDKFEGKWDGLIKWAEQKYGSPEESTAEPEESTAEPEESSEEGVKPKKKKKGFFGFGKSKETADDEREEESGNAGETPQKEMTREEASAKLEEIFNHNLEGKELEKMIASIPQRLDKFEGKWPKLIIWAEGKYGSAGPEESSDSETPSGEGKETGTSIEGILELITNGEMETALSNLKAMVSSNYSNPMVWNAMAAYFSSAGFEGRSIACEEKAESLS
;
A
#
# COMPACT_ATOMS: atom_id res chain seq x y z
N MET A 1 -14.75 30.25 -26.30
CA MET A 1 -14.35 29.05 -27.03
C MET A 1 -13.99 28.05 -25.95
N ALA A 2 -14.57 26.86 -25.95
CA ALA A 2 -14.18 25.84 -24.97
C ALA A 2 -12.92 25.21 -25.55
N ASP A 3 -11.77 25.64 -25.04
CA ASP A 3 -10.49 25.02 -25.34
C ASP A 3 -10.52 23.59 -24.80
N ASP A 4 -10.97 22.65 -25.64
CA ASP A 4 -10.82 21.21 -25.43
C ASP A 4 -9.32 20.93 -25.38
N LEU A 5 -8.75 21.03 -24.18
CA LEU A 5 -7.38 20.59 -23.88
C LEU A 5 -7.20 19.20 -24.48
N SER A 6 -6.22 19.00 -25.35
CA SER A 6 -5.97 17.69 -25.94
C SER A 6 -5.22 16.77 -24.95
N ARG A 7 -5.36 15.46 -25.15
CA ARG A 7 -4.66 14.45 -24.32
C ARG A 7 -3.15 14.71 -24.26
N GLU A 8 -2.58 15.14 -25.39
CA GLU A 8 -1.16 15.41 -25.54
C GLU A 8 -0.76 16.66 -24.74
N GLU A 9 -1.49 17.76 -24.86
CA GLU A 9 -1.22 18.99 -24.09
C GLU A 9 -1.30 18.77 -22.58
N VAL A 10 -2.26 17.95 -22.14
CA VAL A 10 -2.42 17.61 -20.72
C VAL A 10 -1.28 16.74 -20.24
N SER A 11 -0.81 15.81 -21.09
CA SER A 11 0.34 14.96 -20.78
C SER A 11 1.61 15.79 -20.58
N GLU A 12 1.85 16.76 -21.47
CA GLU A 12 3.02 17.62 -21.46
C GLU A 12 3.01 18.55 -20.24
N ARG A 13 1.85 19.12 -19.89
CA ARG A 13 1.69 19.91 -18.66
C ARG A 13 1.95 19.11 -17.40
N LEU A 14 1.44 17.87 -17.32
CA LEU A 14 1.68 16.99 -16.17
C LEU A 14 3.15 16.58 -16.07
N GLU A 15 3.80 16.31 -17.19
CA GLU A 15 5.23 16.00 -17.24
C GLU A 15 6.08 17.20 -16.80
N ALA A 16 5.74 18.42 -17.24
CA ALA A 16 6.41 19.64 -16.78
C ALA A 16 6.21 19.87 -15.27
N ILE A 17 4.98 19.74 -14.76
CA ILE A 17 4.67 19.85 -13.33
C ILE A 17 5.47 18.81 -12.52
N PHE A 18 5.51 17.56 -12.98
CA PHE A 18 6.28 16.52 -12.29
C PHE A 18 7.78 16.78 -12.41
N GLY A 19 8.29 17.20 -13.57
CA GLY A 19 9.71 17.48 -13.79
C GLY A 19 10.24 18.67 -12.99
N SER A 20 9.38 19.63 -12.65
CA SER A 20 9.74 20.74 -11.76
C SER A 20 9.73 20.37 -10.27
N SER A 21 9.05 19.29 -9.88
CA SER A 21 8.82 18.93 -8.47
C SER A 21 9.50 17.64 -8.03
N LEU A 22 9.69 16.73 -8.98
CA LEU A 22 10.23 15.39 -8.80
C LEU A 22 11.43 15.22 -9.72
N GLU A 23 12.41 14.43 -9.29
CA GLU A 23 13.60 14.12 -10.06
C GLU A 23 13.92 12.61 -10.00
N GLY A 24 14.74 12.13 -10.93
CA GLY A 24 15.20 10.73 -10.97
C GLY A 24 14.07 9.70 -11.05
N GLY A 25 14.19 8.62 -10.28
CA GLY A 25 13.26 7.47 -10.36
C GLY A 25 11.83 7.76 -9.91
N GLU A 26 11.57 8.85 -9.19
CA GLU A 26 10.21 9.29 -8.85
C GLU A 26 9.56 10.04 -10.00
N LEU A 27 10.33 10.86 -10.73
CA LEU A 27 9.89 11.51 -11.96
C LEU A 27 9.52 10.48 -13.03
N GLU A 28 10.37 9.49 -13.27
CA GLU A 28 10.10 8.44 -14.27
C GLU A 28 8.82 7.65 -13.95
N LYS A 29 8.60 7.33 -12.68
CA LYS A 29 7.35 6.68 -12.24
C LYS A 29 6.14 7.58 -12.42
N ALA A 30 6.28 8.87 -12.14
CA ALA A 30 5.22 9.85 -12.32
C ALA A 30 4.85 10.00 -13.80
N ILE A 31 5.84 10.17 -14.68
CA ILE A 31 5.68 10.24 -16.14
C ILE A 31 5.07 8.95 -16.69
N SER A 32 5.58 7.78 -16.28
CA SER A 32 5.03 6.47 -16.68
C SER A 32 3.57 6.26 -16.23
N SER A 33 3.12 6.98 -15.20
CA SER A 33 1.73 6.94 -14.72
C SER A 33 0.79 7.89 -15.48
N ILE A 34 1.31 8.88 -16.22
CA ILE A 34 0.52 9.90 -16.94
C ILE A 34 -0.45 9.26 -17.94
N PRO A 35 -0.06 8.33 -18.84
CA PRO A 35 -0.98 7.76 -19.83
C PRO A 35 -2.20 7.07 -19.18
N LYS A 36 -1.99 6.41 -18.03
CA LYS A 36 -3.06 5.76 -17.27
C LYS A 36 -3.98 6.77 -16.58
N ARG A 37 -3.43 7.89 -16.09
CA ARG A 37 -4.22 8.98 -15.49
C ARG A 37 -5.04 9.71 -16.55
N LEU A 38 -4.47 9.95 -17.73
CA LEU A 38 -5.19 10.59 -18.84
C LEU A 38 -6.38 9.75 -19.30
N ASP A 39 -6.21 8.43 -19.39
CA ASP A 39 -7.29 7.49 -19.70
C ASP A 39 -8.36 7.47 -18.60
N LYS A 40 -7.94 7.41 -17.32
CA LYS A 40 -8.85 7.41 -16.17
C LYS A 40 -9.66 8.70 -16.03
N PHE A 41 -9.11 9.82 -16.48
CA PHE A 41 -9.68 11.16 -16.36
C PHE A 41 -10.04 11.77 -17.73
N GLU A 42 -10.29 10.95 -18.75
CA GLU A 42 -10.72 11.40 -20.07
C GLU A 42 -11.95 12.33 -19.98
N GLY A 43 -11.84 13.53 -20.56
CA GLY A 43 -12.84 14.59 -20.46
C GLY A 43 -12.85 15.40 -19.15
N LYS A 44 -11.95 15.10 -18.20
CA LYS A 44 -11.76 15.86 -16.93
C LYS A 44 -10.30 16.28 -16.72
N TRP A 45 -9.60 16.49 -17.82
CA TRP A 45 -8.16 16.79 -17.81
C TRP A 45 -7.81 18.13 -17.15
N ASP A 46 -8.68 19.13 -17.23
CA ASP A 46 -8.51 20.42 -16.55
C ASP A 46 -8.40 20.26 -15.02
N GLY A 47 -9.20 19.35 -14.44
CA GLY A 47 -9.13 19.02 -13.02
C GLY A 47 -7.88 18.22 -12.66
N LEU A 48 -7.36 17.40 -13.59
CA LEU A 48 -6.13 16.63 -13.39
C LEU A 48 -4.90 17.55 -13.37
N ILE A 49 -4.86 18.56 -14.24
CA ILE A 49 -3.81 19.59 -14.26
C ILE A 49 -3.84 20.38 -12.94
N LYS A 50 -4.99 20.94 -12.56
CA LYS A 50 -5.14 21.69 -11.30
C LYS A 50 -4.74 20.87 -10.07
N TRP A 51 -5.10 19.58 -10.06
CA TRP A 51 -4.65 18.68 -9.00
C TRP A 51 -3.13 18.56 -8.96
N ALA A 52 -2.49 18.38 -10.12
CA ALA A 52 -1.05 18.25 -10.21
C ALA A 52 -0.33 19.54 -9.80
N GLU A 53 -0.79 20.70 -10.30
CA GLU A 53 -0.28 22.01 -9.89
C GLU A 53 -0.39 22.23 -8.37
N GLN A 54 -1.51 21.84 -7.77
CA GLN A 54 -1.70 21.94 -6.32
C GLN A 54 -0.78 20.97 -5.54
N LYS A 55 -0.47 19.81 -6.10
CA LYS A 55 0.31 18.75 -5.44
C LYS A 55 1.82 18.92 -5.57
N TYR A 56 2.26 19.46 -6.70
CA TYR A 56 3.65 19.47 -7.14
C TYR A 56 4.16 20.89 -7.45
N GLY A 57 3.26 21.88 -7.49
CA GLY A 57 3.58 23.26 -7.89
C GLY A 57 3.30 23.48 -9.38
N SER A 58 3.01 24.72 -9.76
CA SER A 58 2.92 25.10 -11.17
C SER A 58 4.33 25.38 -11.72
N PRO A 59 4.68 24.86 -12.92
CA PRO A 59 5.99 25.04 -13.53
C PRO A 59 6.29 26.51 -13.89
N GLU A 60 5.31 27.42 -13.84
CA GLU A 60 5.49 28.87 -14.04
C GLU A 60 6.14 29.61 -12.84
N GLU A 61 6.34 28.98 -11.67
CA GLU A 61 6.92 29.63 -10.48
C GLU A 61 8.36 29.18 -10.13
N SER A 62 9.11 28.65 -11.10
CA SER A 62 10.55 28.38 -10.95
C SER A 62 11.38 29.16 -11.96
N THR A 63 11.35 30.48 -11.82
CA THR A 63 12.40 31.37 -12.34
C THR A 63 12.59 32.53 -11.37
N ALA A 64 13.19 32.26 -10.20
CA ALA A 64 13.97 33.23 -9.44
C ALA A 64 14.52 32.60 -8.16
N GLU A 65 15.80 32.28 -8.16
CA GLU A 65 16.69 32.49 -7.01
C GLU A 65 18.04 32.95 -7.61
N PRO A 66 18.80 33.88 -6.98
CA PRO A 66 19.20 33.78 -5.58
C PRO A 66 19.22 35.09 -4.75
N GLU A 67 19.18 34.88 -3.43
CA GLU A 67 19.75 35.69 -2.32
C GLU A 67 19.65 37.23 -2.37
N GLU A 68 18.89 37.86 -1.45
CA GLU A 68 19.47 38.76 -0.44
C GLU A 68 18.46 39.16 0.65
N SER A 69 19.02 39.42 1.81
CA SER A 69 18.38 39.69 3.09
C SER A 69 17.70 41.06 3.18
N THR A 70 16.80 41.14 4.15
CA THR A 70 16.54 42.29 5.06
C THR A 70 15.48 43.35 4.66
N ALA A 71 14.58 43.56 5.64
CA ALA A 71 13.88 44.79 6.01
C ALA A 71 12.65 45.24 5.17
N GLU A 72 11.47 45.00 5.77
CA GLU A 72 10.33 45.93 5.94
C GLU A 72 10.69 47.45 5.92
N PRO A 73 9.71 48.38 5.90
CA PRO A 73 8.31 48.35 5.44
C PRO A 73 7.92 49.68 4.70
N GLU A 74 6.61 49.92 4.61
CA GLU A 74 5.86 51.16 4.28
C GLU A 74 5.26 51.22 2.87
N GLU A 75 3.95 51.01 2.74
CA GLU A 75 2.87 52.02 2.89
C GLU A 75 2.77 52.90 1.61
N SER A 76 1.62 53.31 1.07
CA SER A 76 0.32 53.56 1.66
C SER A 76 -0.68 53.90 0.56
N SER A 77 -1.92 53.42 0.71
CA SER A 77 -3.22 54.09 0.40
C SER A 77 -4.28 53.00 0.21
N GLU A 78 -4.99 52.57 1.27
CA GLU A 78 -6.27 53.14 1.79
C GLU A 78 -7.38 53.17 0.72
N GLU A 79 -8.61 52.68 0.93
CA GLU A 79 -9.48 52.81 2.12
C GLU A 79 -10.60 51.72 2.02
N GLY A 80 -10.83 50.86 3.01
CA GLY A 80 -11.94 50.98 3.99
C GLY A 80 -13.01 49.88 3.78
N VAL A 81 -13.73 49.26 4.73
CA VAL A 81 -13.92 49.35 6.18
C VAL A 81 -14.57 48.00 6.64
N LYS A 82 -14.15 47.43 7.78
CA LYS A 82 -14.83 46.29 8.46
C LYS A 82 -16.16 46.75 9.08
N PRO A 83 -17.14 45.86 9.35
CA PRO A 83 -17.31 45.53 10.77
C PRO A 83 -17.73 44.08 11.10
N LYS A 84 -17.31 43.68 12.29
CA LYS A 84 -17.73 42.50 13.07
C LYS A 84 -19.23 42.58 13.44
N LYS A 85 -19.94 41.44 13.47
CA LYS A 85 -21.08 41.21 14.39
C LYS A 85 -21.11 39.78 14.96
N LYS A 86 -20.81 39.66 16.26
CA LYS A 86 -21.41 38.69 17.19
C LYS A 86 -22.77 39.25 17.63
N LYS A 87 -23.83 38.43 17.72
CA LYS A 87 -24.72 38.31 18.90
C LYS A 87 -25.89 37.33 18.65
N LYS A 88 -26.05 36.43 19.62
CA LYS A 88 -27.31 36.01 20.29
C LYS A 88 -28.39 35.39 19.38
N GLY A 89 -28.86 34.16 19.56
CA GLY A 89 -28.87 33.31 20.75
C GLY A 89 -30.28 32.77 20.97
N PHE A 90 -30.35 31.53 21.45
CA PHE A 90 -31.30 31.01 22.43
C PHE A 90 -32.80 30.88 22.07
N PHE A 91 -33.25 29.63 21.93
CA PHE A 91 -34.44 28.96 22.51
C PHE A 91 -34.43 27.53 21.93
N GLY A 92 -34.13 26.43 22.62
CA GLY A 92 -34.26 26.11 24.04
C GLY A 92 -35.62 25.46 24.32
N PHE A 93 -35.69 24.12 24.27
CA PHE A 93 -36.59 23.20 25.01
C PHE A 93 -36.36 21.78 24.45
N GLY A 94 -35.79 20.79 25.12
CA GLY A 94 -35.74 20.49 26.55
C GLY A 94 -36.43 19.16 26.79
N LYS A 95 -35.70 18.11 27.20
CA LYS A 95 -36.20 17.12 28.16
C LYS A 95 -35.06 16.24 28.69
N SER A 96 -34.86 16.42 29.99
CA SER A 96 -34.05 15.66 30.93
C SER A 96 -34.16 14.14 30.79
N LYS A 97 -33.17 13.38 31.28
CA LYS A 97 -33.25 12.75 32.60
C LYS A 97 -31.95 12.01 32.97
N GLU A 98 -31.42 12.42 34.11
CA GLU A 98 -30.41 11.80 34.96
C GLU A 98 -30.95 10.51 35.62
N THR A 99 -30.09 9.49 35.73
CA THR A 99 -29.99 8.41 36.77
C THR A 99 -28.94 7.42 36.28
N ALA A 100 -27.74 7.35 36.87
CA ALA A 100 -27.37 6.53 38.05
C ALA A 100 -27.06 5.06 37.68
N ASP A 101 -25.81 4.68 37.94
CA ASP A 101 -25.34 3.40 38.54
C ASP A 101 -26.02 2.09 38.10
N ASP A 102 -25.28 1.17 37.47
CA ASP A 102 -25.23 -0.26 37.84
C ASP A 102 -24.18 -1.00 36.99
N GLU A 103 -23.19 -1.58 37.65
CA GLU A 103 -22.36 -2.67 37.12
C GLU A 103 -23.24 -3.91 36.95
N ARG A 104 -23.36 -4.46 35.74
CA ARG A 104 -23.80 -5.86 35.58
C ARG A 104 -23.34 -6.47 34.26
N GLU A 105 -22.37 -7.37 34.38
CA GLU A 105 -22.19 -8.50 33.47
C GLU A 105 -23.51 -9.27 33.32
N GLU A 106 -23.83 -9.67 32.10
CA GLU A 106 -24.25 -11.03 31.71
C GLU A 106 -25.07 -10.97 30.40
N GLU A 107 -24.53 -11.70 29.42
CA GLU A 107 -25.22 -12.51 28.43
C GLU A 107 -26.57 -12.02 27.86
N SER A 108 -26.56 -11.70 26.56
CA SER A 108 -27.70 -12.04 25.71
C SER A 108 -27.22 -12.33 24.30
N GLY A 109 -27.25 -13.62 23.96
CA GLY A 109 -26.88 -14.12 22.65
C GLY A 109 -27.74 -13.56 21.53
N ASN A 110 -27.10 -13.32 20.39
CA ASN A 110 -27.77 -13.28 19.11
C ASN A 110 -27.11 -14.30 18.19
N ALA A 111 -27.76 -15.45 18.07
CA ALA A 111 -27.42 -16.46 17.08
C ALA A 111 -27.75 -15.91 15.68
N GLY A 112 -26.69 -15.63 14.91
CA GLY A 112 -26.78 -15.16 13.52
C GLY A 112 -25.43 -15.34 12.80
N GLU A 113 -25.14 -16.57 12.40
CA GLU A 113 -24.53 -16.92 11.11
C GLU A 113 -23.27 -16.15 10.65
N THR A 114 -22.08 -16.64 11.03
CA THR A 114 -20.85 -16.90 10.22
C THR A 114 -19.64 -16.98 11.16
N PRO A 115 -18.71 -17.94 10.99
CA PRO A 115 -17.49 -17.99 11.81
C PRO A 115 -16.49 -16.96 11.27
N GLN A 116 -16.79 -15.67 11.43
CA GLN A 116 -15.77 -14.65 11.43
C GLN A 116 -15.20 -14.69 12.85
N LYS A 117 -13.98 -15.20 13.03
CA LYS A 117 -13.25 -15.12 14.29
C LYS A 117 -13.35 -13.67 14.79
N GLU A 118 -14.16 -13.44 15.83
CA GLU A 118 -14.40 -12.13 16.44
C GLU A 118 -13.10 -11.69 17.10
N MET A 119 -12.21 -11.09 16.30
CA MET A 119 -10.99 -10.51 16.80
C MET A 119 -11.38 -9.34 17.70
N THR A 120 -11.09 -9.44 19.01
CA THR A 120 -11.41 -8.38 19.96
C THR A 120 -10.50 -7.16 19.73
N ARG A 121 -10.86 -6.02 20.32
CA ARG A 121 -10.09 -4.77 20.17
C ARG A 121 -8.66 -4.99 20.63
N GLU A 122 -8.51 -5.73 21.71
CA GLU A 122 -7.26 -6.08 22.36
C GLU A 122 -6.41 -7.00 21.48
N GLU A 123 -7.01 -8.02 20.88
CA GLU A 123 -6.33 -8.91 19.92
C GLU A 123 -5.88 -8.15 18.66
N ALA A 124 -6.69 -7.18 18.21
CA ALA A 124 -6.35 -6.34 17.08
C ALA A 124 -5.21 -5.35 17.39
N SER A 125 -5.19 -4.74 18.57
CA SER A 125 -4.05 -3.93 19.01
C SER A 125 -2.80 -4.78 19.11
N ALA A 126 -2.88 -5.96 19.74
CA ALA A 126 -1.74 -6.82 19.95
C ALA A 126 -1.09 -7.20 18.61
N LYS A 127 -1.89 -7.62 17.61
CA LYS A 127 -1.38 -7.93 16.27
C LYS A 127 -0.76 -6.74 15.56
N LEU A 128 -1.36 -5.55 15.67
CA LEU A 128 -0.80 -4.34 15.06
C LEU A 128 0.51 -3.92 15.74
N GLU A 129 0.60 -4.05 17.05
CA GLU A 129 1.81 -3.82 17.81
C GLU A 129 2.90 -4.82 17.41
N GLU A 130 2.56 -6.09 17.26
CA GLU A 130 3.50 -7.13 16.82
C GLU A 130 4.05 -6.82 15.41
N ILE A 131 3.15 -6.49 14.47
CA ILE A 131 3.50 -6.09 13.10
C ILE A 131 4.45 -4.88 13.09
N PHE A 132 4.17 -3.86 13.90
CA PHE A 132 5.01 -2.69 13.95
C PHE A 132 6.33 -2.98 14.67
N ASN A 133 6.34 -3.66 15.81
CA ASN A 133 7.57 -4.00 16.55
C ASN A 133 8.53 -4.87 15.72
N HIS A 134 8.00 -5.74 14.86
CA HIS A 134 8.81 -6.60 14.01
C HIS A 134 9.43 -5.85 12.82
N ASN A 135 8.71 -4.88 12.24
CA ASN A 135 9.07 -4.28 10.95
C ASN A 135 9.50 -2.82 11.03
N LEU A 136 9.29 -2.16 12.16
CA LEU A 136 9.66 -0.77 12.41
C LEU A 136 10.50 -0.69 13.68
N GLU A 137 11.41 0.28 13.70
CA GLU A 137 12.26 0.53 14.86
C GLU A 137 12.39 2.03 15.18
N GLY A 138 12.81 2.35 16.40
CA GLY A 138 13.05 3.71 16.85
C GLY A 138 11.81 4.61 16.85
N LYS A 139 11.97 5.88 16.43
CA LYS A 139 10.91 6.91 16.52
C LYS A 139 9.68 6.59 15.66
N GLU A 140 9.84 5.80 14.60
CA GLU A 140 8.73 5.43 13.72
C GLU A 140 7.84 4.37 14.38
N LEU A 141 8.45 3.39 15.05
CA LEU A 141 7.75 2.39 15.86
C LEU A 141 6.90 3.04 16.96
N GLU A 142 7.49 3.94 17.75
CA GLU A 142 6.77 4.64 18.85
C GLU A 142 5.57 5.43 18.32
N LYS A 143 5.73 6.13 17.19
CA LYS A 143 4.64 6.87 16.55
C LYS A 143 3.53 5.95 16.05
N MET A 144 3.89 4.80 15.52
CA MET A 144 2.93 3.84 14.98
C MET A 144 2.18 3.15 16.11
N ILE A 145 2.84 2.68 17.16
CA ILE A 145 2.24 2.13 18.39
C ILE A 145 1.31 3.16 19.04
N ALA A 146 1.75 4.41 19.22
CA ALA A 146 0.92 5.47 19.79
C ALA A 146 -0.33 5.79 18.94
N SER A 147 -0.31 5.48 17.64
CA SER A 147 -1.46 5.68 16.74
C SER A 147 -2.44 4.50 16.71
N ILE A 148 -2.08 3.33 17.26
CA ILE A 148 -2.92 2.13 17.25
C ILE A 148 -4.28 2.36 17.91
N PRO A 149 -4.40 2.97 19.10
CA PRO A 149 -5.70 3.21 19.72
C PRO A 149 -6.64 4.04 18.84
N GLN A 150 -6.11 5.09 18.18
CA GLN A 150 -6.88 5.93 17.27
C GLN A 150 -7.27 5.20 15.97
N ARG A 151 -6.42 4.29 15.48
CA ARG A 151 -6.72 3.48 14.29
C ARG A 151 -7.75 2.41 14.61
N LEU A 152 -7.67 1.76 15.77
CA LEU A 152 -8.68 0.79 16.19
C LEU A 152 -10.05 1.45 16.38
N ASP A 153 -10.08 2.66 16.95
CA ASP A 153 -11.32 3.45 17.09
C ASP A 153 -11.91 3.84 15.73
N LYS A 154 -11.08 4.35 14.80
CA LYS A 154 -11.51 4.69 13.43
C LYS A 154 -11.92 3.49 12.57
N PHE A 155 -11.42 2.31 12.90
CA PHE A 155 -11.67 1.06 12.18
C PHE A 155 -12.44 0.05 13.03
N GLU A 156 -13.23 0.52 14.01
CA GLU A 156 -14.10 -0.33 14.82
C GLU A 156 -15.03 -1.19 13.94
N GLY A 157 -15.03 -2.51 14.18
CA GLY A 157 -15.72 -3.49 13.33
C GLY A 157 -15.03 -3.81 11.99
N LYS A 158 -13.86 -3.23 11.70
CA LYS A 158 -13.02 -3.52 10.52
C LYS A 158 -11.57 -3.85 10.89
N TRP A 159 -11.32 -4.24 12.14
CA TRP A 159 -9.98 -4.57 12.63
C TRP A 159 -9.25 -5.65 11.81
N PRO A 160 -9.90 -6.72 11.32
CA PRO A 160 -9.23 -7.69 10.45
C PRO A 160 -8.66 -7.06 9.16
N LYS A 161 -9.36 -6.07 8.58
CA LYS A 161 -8.86 -5.34 7.40
C LYS A 161 -7.70 -4.42 7.75
N LEU A 162 -7.70 -3.85 8.96
CA LEU A 162 -6.61 -3.01 9.44
C LEU A 162 -5.33 -3.83 9.67
N ILE A 163 -5.47 -5.07 10.16
CA ILE A 163 -4.35 -6.01 10.29
C ILE A 163 -3.81 -6.41 8.93
N ILE A 164 -4.66 -6.84 7.99
CA ILE A 164 -4.22 -7.16 6.61
C ILE A 164 -3.52 -5.96 5.96
N TRP A 165 -4.02 -4.75 6.20
CA TRP A 165 -3.38 -3.53 5.73
C TRP A 165 -2.00 -3.32 6.37
N ALA A 166 -1.86 -3.59 7.66
CA ALA A 166 -0.58 -3.46 8.36
C ALA A 166 0.40 -4.54 7.91
N GLU A 167 -0.03 -5.80 7.81
CA GLU A 167 0.76 -6.91 7.27
C GLU A 167 1.23 -6.62 5.84
N GLY A 168 0.36 -6.08 4.99
CA GLY A 168 0.71 -5.73 3.61
C GLY A 168 1.59 -4.49 3.48
N LYS A 169 1.53 -3.56 4.44
CA LYS A 169 2.29 -2.30 4.39
C LYS A 169 3.65 -2.40 5.07
N TYR A 170 3.73 -3.14 6.16
CA TYR A 170 4.92 -3.23 7.00
C TYR A 170 5.56 -4.62 6.96
N GLY A 171 4.82 -5.66 6.59
CA GLY A 171 5.26 -7.06 6.71
C GLY A 171 4.43 -7.80 7.76
N SER A 172 4.28 -9.11 7.62
CA SER A 172 3.60 -9.91 8.66
C SER A 172 4.54 -10.10 9.84
N ALA A 173 4.02 -10.00 11.07
CA ALA A 173 4.74 -10.41 12.28
C ALA A 173 4.36 -11.80 12.78
N GLY A 174 3.58 -12.55 11.99
CA GLY A 174 3.51 -13.99 12.19
C GLY A 174 4.93 -14.57 12.18
N PRO A 175 5.17 -15.65 12.95
CA PRO A 175 6.51 -16.18 13.14
C PRO A 175 7.19 -16.24 11.80
N GLU A 176 8.37 -15.63 11.73
CA GLU A 176 9.37 -16.12 10.83
C GLU A 176 9.33 -17.65 11.00
N GLU A 177 9.11 -18.40 9.92
CA GLU A 177 9.78 -19.68 9.87
C GLU A 177 11.27 -19.36 9.87
N SER A 178 11.78 -19.12 11.08
CA SER A 178 13.05 -19.64 11.52
C SER A 178 12.97 -21.15 11.32
N SER A 179 13.13 -21.61 10.08
CA SER A 179 13.34 -23.03 9.83
C SER A 179 14.82 -23.33 10.10
N ASP A 180 15.21 -23.26 11.38
CA ASP A 180 16.38 -23.99 11.86
C ASP A 180 16.00 -24.86 13.06
N SER A 181 16.13 -26.17 12.82
CA SER A 181 16.33 -27.26 13.78
C SER A 181 15.18 -27.65 14.72
N GLU A 182 14.45 -28.69 14.32
CA GLU A 182 14.53 -29.97 15.05
C GLU A 182 14.14 -31.15 14.14
N THR A 183 15.13 -32.00 13.84
CA THR A 183 14.90 -33.35 13.31
C THR A 183 14.12 -34.19 14.30
N PRO A 184 13.13 -34.96 13.82
CA PRO A 184 13.08 -36.37 14.14
C PRO A 184 13.42 -37.18 12.88
N SER A 185 14.45 -38.01 13.03
CA SER A 185 14.71 -39.15 12.15
C SER A 185 13.41 -39.93 11.90
N GLY A 186 12.99 -40.00 10.64
CA GLY A 186 11.79 -40.72 10.20
C GLY A 186 11.64 -40.62 8.68
N GLU A 187 12.23 -41.59 7.98
CA GLU A 187 12.05 -41.96 6.58
C GLU A 187 11.03 -41.16 5.73
N GLY A 188 11.52 -40.56 4.64
CA GLY A 188 10.77 -40.50 3.39
C GLY A 188 10.64 -39.12 2.73
N LYS A 189 11.31 -38.96 1.58
CA LYS A 189 11.12 -37.96 0.53
C LYS A 189 11.70 -36.56 0.75
N GLU A 190 13.01 -36.49 0.53
CA GLU A 190 13.79 -35.35 0.04
C GLU A 190 13.36 -34.78 -1.34
N THR A 191 12.12 -35.01 -1.78
CA THR A 191 11.64 -34.64 -3.13
C THR A 191 11.03 -33.24 -3.20
N GLY A 192 11.17 -32.39 -2.18
CA GLY A 192 10.60 -31.03 -2.21
C GLY A 192 11.49 -29.98 -2.86
N THR A 193 12.81 -30.17 -2.80
CA THR A 193 13.78 -29.11 -3.12
C THR A 193 14.66 -29.43 -4.34
N SER A 194 14.66 -30.67 -4.82
CA SER A 194 15.31 -31.01 -6.09
C SER A 194 14.40 -30.68 -7.27
N ILE A 195 15.00 -30.35 -8.41
CA ILE A 195 14.30 -29.99 -9.64
C ILE A 195 13.33 -31.10 -10.07
N GLU A 196 13.76 -32.36 -9.96
CA GLU A 196 12.94 -33.54 -10.29
C GLU A 196 11.73 -33.66 -9.38
N GLY A 197 11.92 -33.39 -8.09
CA GLY A 197 10.84 -33.42 -7.11
C GLY A 197 9.83 -32.30 -7.31
N ILE A 198 10.29 -31.13 -7.77
CA ILE A 198 9.42 -30.01 -8.16
C ILE A 198 8.65 -30.31 -9.44
N LEU A 199 9.26 -31.01 -10.41
CA LEU A 199 8.55 -31.51 -11.58
C LEU A 199 7.48 -32.55 -11.20
N GLU A 200 7.74 -33.41 -10.21
CA GLU A 200 6.71 -34.30 -9.66
C GLU A 200 5.53 -33.50 -9.08
N LEU A 201 5.79 -32.44 -8.30
CA LEU A 201 4.73 -31.58 -7.75
C LEU A 201 3.87 -30.95 -8.86
N ILE A 202 4.49 -30.51 -9.97
CA ILE A 202 3.77 -29.97 -11.13
C ILE A 202 2.87 -31.04 -11.76
N THR A 203 3.36 -32.28 -11.92
CA THR A 203 2.57 -33.39 -12.48
C THR A 203 1.45 -33.85 -11.54
N ASN A 204 1.65 -33.73 -10.23
CA ASN A 204 0.65 -34.05 -9.20
C ASN A 204 -0.40 -32.94 -9.02
N GLY A 205 -0.24 -31.78 -9.68
CA GLY A 205 -1.15 -30.64 -9.59
C GLY A 205 -0.89 -29.72 -8.40
N GLU A 206 0.21 -29.91 -7.67
CA GLU A 206 0.62 -29.09 -6.52
C GLU A 206 1.36 -27.83 -6.97
N MET A 207 0.63 -26.99 -7.73
CA MET A 207 1.20 -25.84 -8.43
C MET A 207 1.72 -24.75 -7.48
N GLU A 208 1.09 -24.53 -6.33
CA GLU A 208 1.51 -23.50 -5.37
C GLU A 208 2.83 -23.88 -4.68
N THR A 209 2.94 -25.12 -4.24
CA THR A 209 4.16 -25.70 -3.65
C THR A 209 5.31 -25.71 -4.66
N ALA A 210 5.03 -26.17 -5.89
CA ALA A 210 6.02 -26.17 -6.97
C ALA A 210 6.54 -24.75 -7.27
N LEU A 211 5.65 -23.75 -7.36
CA LEU A 211 6.05 -22.37 -7.62
C LEU A 211 6.88 -21.77 -6.49
N SER A 212 6.54 -22.06 -5.24
CA SER A 212 7.30 -21.60 -4.08
C SER A 212 8.74 -22.13 -4.12
N ASN A 213 8.89 -23.43 -4.35
CA ASN A 213 10.20 -24.07 -4.45
C ASN A 213 11.01 -23.58 -5.67
N LEU A 214 10.36 -23.37 -6.82
CA LEU A 214 10.99 -22.77 -8.00
C LEU A 214 11.48 -21.35 -7.74
N LYS A 215 10.68 -20.50 -7.09
CA LYS A 215 11.09 -19.13 -6.75
C LYS A 215 12.29 -19.12 -5.80
N ALA A 216 12.33 -20.02 -4.83
CA ALA A 216 13.47 -20.19 -3.94
C ALA A 216 14.73 -20.61 -4.71
N MET A 217 14.61 -21.54 -5.65
CA MET A 217 15.72 -21.96 -6.51
C MET A 217 16.18 -20.87 -7.48
N VAL A 218 15.27 -20.11 -8.09
CA VAL A 218 15.65 -18.98 -8.97
C VAL A 218 16.37 -17.90 -8.19
N SER A 219 15.93 -17.63 -6.96
CA SER A 219 16.54 -16.59 -6.12
C SER A 219 17.95 -16.98 -5.64
N SER A 220 18.17 -18.26 -5.34
CA SER A 220 19.46 -18.78 -4.87
C SER A 220 20.40 -19.20 -6.01
N ASN A 221 19.86 -19.63 -7.15
CA ASN A 221 20.60 -20.21 -8.25
C ASN A 221 20.05 -19.76 -9.61
N TYR A 222 20.04 -18.43 -9.82
CA TYR A 222 19.49 -17.80 -11.03
C TYR A 222 20.23 -18.16 -12.32
N SER A 223 21.48 -18.63 -12.23
CA SER A 223 22.31 -18.97 -13.38
C SER A 223 22.11 -20.41 -13.85
N ASN A 224 21.29 -21.22 -13.15
CA ASN A 224 21.11 -22.62 -13.50
C ASN A 224 20.01 -22.77 -14.58
N PRO A 225 20.35 -23.25 -15.79
CA PRO A 225 19.38 -23.42 -16.87
C PRO A 225 18.28 -24.44 -16.53
N MET A 226 18.56 -25.44 -15.70
CA MET A 226 17.57 -26.46 -15.30
C MET A 226 16.46 -25.87 -14.43
N VAL A 227 16.76 -24.85 -13.62
CA VAL A 227 15.76 -24.17 -12.78
C VAL A 227 14.78 -23.38 -13.67
N TRP A 228 15.30 -22.71 -14.71
CA TRP A 228 14.47 -22.01 -15.68
C TRP A 228 13.62 -22.95 -16.54
N ASN A 229 14.16 -24.11 -16.94
CA ASN A 229 13.39 -25.15 -17.61
C ASN A 229 12.25 -25.71 -16.74
N ALA A 230 12.49 -25.92 -15.45
CA ALA A 230 11.43 -26.35 -14.53
C ALA A 230 10.38 -25.25 -14.30
N MET A 231 10.78 -23.98 -14.33
CA MET A 231 9.86 -22.85 -14.28
C MET A 231 9.03 -22.68 -15.56
N ALA A 232 9.61 -23.03 -16.71
CA ALA A 232 8.87 -23.14 -17.96
C ALA A 232 7.81 -24.24 -17.89
N ALA A 233 8.20 -25.46 -17.46
CA ALA A 233 7.27 -26.57 -17.28
C ALA A 233 6.09 -26.22 -16.35
N TYR A 234 6.36 -25.47 -15.27
CA TYR A 234 5.31 -24.92 -14.41
C TYR A 234 4.34 -24.00 -15.17
N PHE A 235 4.86 -23.01 -15.89
CA PHE A 235 4.02 -22.06 -16.63
C PHE A 235 3.25 -22.73 -17.77
N SER A 236 3.85 -23.70 -18.45
CA SER A 236 3.20 -24.54 -19.46
C SER A 236 2.02 -25.31 -18.86
N SER A 237 2.23 -26.00 -17.73
CA SER A 237 1.17 -26.72 -17.01
C SER A 237 0.05 -25.79 -16.52
N ALA A 238 0.38 -24.57 -16.14
CA ALA A 238 -0.58 -23.55 -15.73
C ALA A 238 -1.29 -22.82 -16.90
N GLY A 239 -0.96 -23.13 -18.15
CA GLY A 239 -1.55 -22.50 -19.35
C GLY A 239 -0.99 -21.12 -19.69
N PHE A 240 0.16 -20.75 -19.13
CA PHE A 240 0.86 -19.49 -19.41
C PHE A 240 2.00 -19.69 -20.42
N GLU A 241 1.66 -20.10 -21.65
CA GLU A 241 2.63 -20.45 -22.71
C GLU A 241 3.66 -19.34 -22.99
N GLY A 242 3.24 -18.07 -23.05
CA GLY A 242 4.17 -16.96 -23.27
C GLY A 242 5.21 -16.78 -22.16
N ARG A 243 4.87 -17.12 -20.91
CA ARG A 243 5.82 -17.10 -19.79
C ARG A 243 6.71 -18.35 -19.79
N SER A 244 6.18 -19.49 -20.25
CA SER A 244 6.95 -20.72 -20.45
C SER A 244 8.09 -20.49 -21.44
N ILE A 245 7.77 -19.96 -22.62
CA ILE A 245 8.74 -19.70 -23.68
C ILE A 245 9.84 -18.73 -23.20
N ALA A 246 9.46 -17.65 -22.50
CA ALA A 246 10.44 -16.71 -21.96
C ALA A 246 11.40 -17.36 -20.92
N CYS A 247 10.92 -18.37 -20.17
CA CYS A 247 11.75 -19.13 -19.26
C CYS A 247 12.67 -20.11 -20.01
N GLU A 248 12.21 -20.74 -21.10
CA GLU A 248 13.03 -21.60 -21.98
C GLU A 248 14.14 -20.80 -22.66
N GLU A 249 13.82 -19.66 -23.28
CA GLU A 249 14.83 -18.76 -23.90
C GLU A 249 15.88 -18.30 -22.87
N LYS A 250 15.44 -18.07 -21.63
CA LYS A 250 16.34 -17.72 -20.53
C LYS A 250 17.24 -18.90 -20.14
N ALA A 251 16.71 -20.12 -20.11
CA ALA A 251 17.49 -21.32 -19.88
C ALA A 251 18.52 -21.56 -20.98
N GLU A 252 18.13 -21.42 -22.25
CA GLU A 252 19.02 -21.55 -23.41
C GLU A 252 20.14 -20.51 -23.40
N SER A 253 19.85 -19.29 -22.95
CA SER A 253 20.85 -18.22 -22.80
C SER A 253 21.89 -18.49 -21.69
N LEU A 254 21.60 -19.44 -20.79
CA LEU A 254 22.45 -19.81 -19.66
C LEU A 254 23.17 -21.15 -19.87
N SER A 255 22.86 -21.86 -20.96
CA SER A 255 23.51 -23.12 -21.37
C SER A 255 24.72 -22.89 -22.26
#